data_AF-A0A3B3RPK8-F1
#
_entry.id   AF-A0A3B3RPK8-F1
#
_cell.length_a   1.000
_cell.length_b   1.000
_cell.length_c   1.000
_cell.angle_alpha   90.00
_cell.angle_beta   90.00
_cell.angle_gamma   90.00
#
_symmetry.space_group_name_H-M   'P 1'
#
loop_
_entity.id
_entity.type
_entity.pdbx_description
1 polymer ?
#
loop_
_entity_poly.entity_id
_entity_poly.type
_entity_poly.pdbx_seq_one_letter_code
_entity_poly.pdbx_strand_id
1 'polypeptide(L)'
;MQCCRGDRINTSQPTRVQRETASRLYMATEKTRDKPCNFVDQDQIWRVHVNIELESAKAWPSKWGFLKESYSEVLTEGNRVREDMEKLELQQHLRTHLPTPPETYIKVTPSPPVPQTTQAFIGWRSAVPEMQLDQFGQVNRGKKSFLKELGWSIDSCR
;
A
#
# COMPACT_ATOMS: atom_id res chain seq x y z
N MET A 1 20.74 20.02 -2.82
CA MET A 1 20.60 19.75 -1.38
C MET A 1 19.21 20.20 -0.96
N GLN A 2 18.33 19.25 -0.64
CA GLN A 2 16.92 19.48 -0.36
C GLN A 2 16.73 19.63 1.16
N CYS A 3 16.31 20.80 1.64
CA CYS A 3 15.94 20.99 3.04
C CYS A 3 14.50 20.52 3.27
N CYS A 4 14.32 19.51 4.14
CA CYS A 4 13.02 19.06 4.62
C CYS A 4 12.38 20.14 5.49
N ARG A 5 11.14 20.55 5.16
CA ARG A 5 10.31 21.38 6.04
C ARG A 5 9.77 20.50 7.17
N GLY A 6 10.25 20.72 8.39
CA GLY A 6 9.72 20.10 9.59
C GLY A 6 8.35 20.67 9.96
N ASP A 7 7.41 19.79 10.25
CA ASP A 7 6.08 20.12 10.74
C ASP A 7 6.17 20.85 12.08
N ARG A 8 5.53 22.03 12.13
CA ARG A 8 5.48 22.91 13.28
C ARG A 8 4.48 22.32 14.28
N ILE A 9 4.96 21.52 15.24
CA ILE A 9 4.15 21.02 16.35
C ILE A 9 3.67 22.22 17.16
N ASN A 10 2.36 22.48 17.09
CA ASN A 10 1.72 23.56 17.83
C ASN A 10 1.59 23.13 19.31
N THR A 11 2.56 23.50 20.13
CA THR A 11 2.48 23.33 21.59
C THR A 11 1.52 24.38 22.14
N SER A 12 0.24 24.04 22.21
CA SER A 12 -0.74 24.78 22.99
C SER A 12 -0.31 24.79 24.46
N GLN A 13 -0.15 25.99 25.04
CA GLN A 13 0.25 26.12 26.43
C GLN A 13 -0.82 25.51 27.35
N PRO A 14 -0.41 24.72 28.37
CA PRO A 14 -1.36 24.09 29.27
C PRO A 14 -2.13 25.16 30.06
N THR A 15 -3.44 24.94 30.21
CA THR A 15 -4.35 25.89 30.87
C THR A 15 -4.00 26.02 32.36
N ARG A 16 -4.39 27.14 32.98
CA ARG A 16 -4.11 27.42 34.41
C ARG A 16 -4.54 26.27 35.34
N VAL A 17 -5.68 25.67 35.05
CA VAL A 17 -6.22 24.51 35.78
C VAL A 17 -5.31 23.29 35.65
N GLN A 18 -4.74 23.03 34.46
CA GLN A 18 -3.81 21.93 34.23
C GLN A 18 -2.46 22.13 34.95
N ARG A 19 -2.00 23.37 35.09
CA ARG A 19 -0.78 23.67 35.85
C ARG A 19 -0.97 23.51 37.35
N GLU A 20 -2.15 23.88 37.86
CA GLU A 20 -2.51 23.74 39.27
C GLU A 20 -2.75 22.28 39.66
N THR A 21 -3.34 21.46 38.80
CA THR A 21 -3.48 20.02 39.03
C THR A 21 -2.14 19.30 38.93
N ALA A 22 -1.30 19.62 37.95
CA ALA A 22 0.05 19.07 37.85
C ALA A 22 0.91 19.45 39.08
N SER A 23 0.82 20.69 39.57
CA SER A 23 1.52 21.13 40.79
C SER A 23 0.98 20.46 42.05
N ARG A 24 -0.34 20.24 42.16
CA ARG A 24 -0.93 19.49 43.29
C ARG A 24 -0.50 18.03 43.30
N LEU A 25 -0.40 17.40 42.14
CA LEU A 25 0.08 16.02 42.02
C LEU A 25 1.56 15.92 42.37
N TYR A 26 2.39 16.89 41.97
CA TYR A 26 3.81 16.95 42.34
C TYR A 26 4.01 17.18 43.85
N MET A 27 3.24 18.08 44.47
CA MET A 27 3.30 18.34 45.92
C MET A 27 2.77 17.17 46.76
N ALA A 28 1.91 16.31 46.19
CA ALA A 28 1.41 15.11 46.85
C ALA A 28 2.42 13.96 46.84
N THR A 29 3.30 13.88 45.84
CA THR A 29 4.35 12.84 45.75
C THR A 29 5.63 13.21 46.53
N GLU A 30 5.83 14.48 46.85
CA GLU A 30 6.96 14.94 47.67
C GLU A 30 6.70 14.78 49.19
N LYS A 31 5.43 14.76 49.63
CA LYS A 31 5.04 14.74 51.05
C LYS A 31 5.24 13.40 51.78
N THR A 32 5.82 12.38 51.14
CA THR A 32 6.05 11.04 51.74
C THR A 32 7.52 10.71 51.96
N ARG A 33 8.45 11.67 51.82
CA ARG A 33 9.90 11.40 51.95
C ARG A 33 10.44 11.53 53.37
N ASP A 34 9.72 12.18 54.30
CA ASP A 34 10.25 12.54 55.64
C ASP A 34 9.63 11.75 56.80
N LYS A 35 9.12 10.53 56.55
CA LYS A 35 8.76 9.61 57.65
C LYS A 35 10.01 8.84 58.08
N PRO A 36 10.40 8.83 59.36
CA PRO A 36 11.47 7.96 59.84
C PRO A 36 11.01 6.51 59.67
N CYS A 37 11.41 5.91 58.55
CA CYS A 37 11.10 4.54 58.24
C CYS A 37 12.12 3.68 58.98
N ASN A 38 11.63 2.75 59.79
CA ASN A 38 12.48 1.76 60.43
C ASN A 38 13.29 1.01 59.36
N PHE A 39 14.62 1.07 59.46
CA PHE A 39 15.52 0.44 58.50
C PHE A 39 15.28 -1.07 58.37
N VAL A 40 14.87 -1.73 59.47
CA VAL A 40 14.50 -3.15 59.46
C VAL A 40 13.28 -3.40 58.59
N ASP A 41 12.28 -2.51 58.65
CA ASP A 41 11.05 -2.64 57.86
C ASP A 41 11.35 -2.39 56.37
N GLN A 42 12.25 -1.44 56.04
CA GLN A 42 12.71 -1.25 54.67
C GLN A 42 13.42 -2.50 54.13
N ASP A 43 14.34 -3.05 54.91
CA ASP A 43 15.09 -4.26 54.53
C ASP A 43 14.16 -5.47 54.34
N GLN A 44 13.12 -5.60 55.17
CA GLN A 44 12.08 -6.63 54.97
C GLN A 44 11.27 -6.42 53.68
N ILE A 45 10.85 -5.18 53.37
CA ILE A 45 10.15 -4.87 52.12
C ILE A 45 11.03 -5.20 50.90
N TRP A 46 12.30 -4.83 50.95
CA TRP A 46 13.27 -5.16 49.90
C TRP A 46 13.42 -6.66 49.70
N ARG A 47 13.55 -7.43 50.79
CA ARG A 47 13.61 -8.90 50.72
C ARG A 47 12.37 -9.49 50.07
N VAL A 48 11.18 -8.98 50.40
CA VAL A 48 9.92 -9.44 49.80
C VAL A 48 9.91 -9.17 48.29
N HIS A 49 10.30 -7.98 47.84
CA HIS A 49 10.36 -7.68 46.40
C HIS A 49 11.35 -8.58 45.65
N VAL A 50 12.55 -8.77 46.19
CA VAL A 50 13.56 -9.66 45.58
C VAL A 50 13.04 -11.10 45.49
N ASN A 51 12.36 -11.59 46.52
CA ASN A 51 11.78 -12.93 46.50
C ASN A 51 10.66 -13.05 45.45
N ILE A 52 9.78 -12.05 45.35
CA ILE A 52 8.70 -12.03 44.34
C ILE A 52 9.29 -11.99 42.92
N GLU A 53 10.33 -11.20 42.69
CA GLU A 53 11.01 -11.13 41.40
C GLU A 53 11.64 -12.48 41.05
N LEU A 54 12.32 -13.12 42.00
CA LEU A 54 12.93 -14.43 41.82
C LEU A 54 11.88 -15.50 41.50
N GLU A 55 10.77 -15.53 42.24
CA GLU A 55 9.66 -16.45 41.99
C GLU A 55 9.00 -16.18 40.63
N SER A 56 8.82 -14.91 40.27
CA SER A 56 8.30 -14.51 38.97
C SER A 56 9.22 -14.96 37.84
N ALA A 57 10.54 -14.79 37.99
CA ALA A 57 11.53 -15.24 37.02
C ALA A 57 11.55 -16.78 36.88
N LYS A 58 11.36 -17.52 37.97
CA LYS A 58 11.24 -18.99 37.94
C LYS A 58 9.94 -19.46 37.27
N ALA A 59 8.83 -18.78 37.54
CA ALA A 59 7.53 -19.09 36.93
C ALA A 59 7.43 -18.61 35.47
N TRP A 60 8.30 -17.69 35.05
CA TRP A 60 8.25 -17.05 33.74
C TRP A 60 8.37 -18.03 32.57
N PRO A 61 9.35 -18.96 32.51
CA PRO A 61 9.42 -19.94 31.43
C PRO A 61 8.21 -20.86 31.36
N SER A 62 7.60 -21.20 32.49
CA SER A 62 6.41 -22.05 32.50
C SER A 62 5.16 -21.32 31.99
N LYS A 63 4.94 -20.06 32.41
CA LYS A 63 3.78 -19.28 32.02
C LYS A 63 3.91 -18.64 30.64
N TRP A 64 5.13 -18.27 30.24
CA TRP A 64 5.41 -17.44 29.06
C TRP A 64 6.43 -18.06 28.11
N GLY A 65 6.90 -19.28 28.36
CA GLY A 65 7.87 -19.96 27.50
C GLY A 65 7.38 -20.19 26.07
N PHE A 66 6.06 -20.31 25.89
CA PHE A 66 5.44 -20.45 24.57
C PHE A 66 5.73 -19.26 23.62
N LEU A 67 6.02 -18.07 24.16
CA LEU A 67 6.41 -16.91 23.34
C LEU A 67 7.77 -17.13 22.64
N LYS A 68 8.65 -17.91 23.26
CA LYS A 68 9.96 -18.24 22.68
C LYS A 68 9.83 -19.34 21.63
N GLU A 69 9.03 -20.36 21.92
CA GLU A 69 8.81 -21.51 21.05
C GLU A 69 8.07 -21.11 19.77
N SER A 70 6.95 -20.39 19.89
CA SER A 70 6.20 -19.85 18.74
C SER A 70 7.04 -18.96 17.83
N TYR A 71 7.94 -18.15 18.40
CA TYR A 71 8.84 -17.31 17.60
C TYR A 71 9.85 -18.17 16.82
N SER A 72 10.44 -19.18 17.45
CA SER A 72 11.37 -20.08 16.76
C SER A 72 10.69 -20.90 15.66
N GLU A 73 9.47 -21.38 15.91
CA GLU A 73 8.68 -22.14 14.93
C GLU A 73 8.37 -21.30 13.70
N VAL A 74 7.87 -20.07 13.88
CA VAL A 74 7.58 -19.15 12.77
C VAL A 74 8.83 -18.85 11.94
N LEU A 75 9.99 -18.68 12.58
CA LEU A 75 11.25 -18.51 11.86
C LEU A 75 11.65 -19.76 11.07
N THR A 76 11.53 -20.95 11.68
CA THR A 76 11.87 -22.20 10.99
C THR A 76 10.93 -22.51 9.84
N GLU A 77 9.62 -22.31 10.02
CA GLU A 77 8.63 -22.50 8.95
C GLU A 77 8.79 -21.46 7.85
N GLY A 78 9.06 -20.21 8.20
CA GLY A 78 9.37 -19.16 7.23
C GLY A 78 10.62 -19.46 6.39
N ASN A 79 11.66 -20.04 7.00
CA ASN A 79 12.86 -20.47 6.28
C ASN A 79 12.59 -21.68 5.37
N ARG A 80 11.83 -22.68 5.84
CA ARG A 80 11.40 -23.83 5.01
C ARG A 80 10.63 -23.39 3.77
N VAL A 81 9.65 -22.50 3.94
CA VAL A 81 8.86 -21.96 2.83
C VAL A 81 9.75 -21.22 1.82
N ARG A 82 10.76 -20.48 2.28
CA ARG A 82 11.72 -19.80 1.40
C ARG A 82 12.59 -20.80 0.63
N GLU A 83 13.13 -21.80 1.31
CA GLU A 83 13.92 -22.86 0.68
C GLU A 83 13.11 -23.61 -0.38
N ASP A 84 11.83 -23.92 -0.09
CA ASP A 84 10.92 -24.54 -1.04
C ASP A 84 10.64 -23.62 -2.24
N MET A 85 10.35 -22.33 -2.01
CA MET A 85 10.15 -21.34 -3.07
C MET A 85 11.38 -21.15 -3.96
N GLU A 86 12.58 -21.19 -3.38
CA GLU A 86 13.85 -21.10 -4.10
C GLU A 86 14.13 -22.36 -4.94
N LYS A 87 13.68 -23.53 -4.48
CA LYS A 87 13.80 -24.81 -5.20
C LYS A 87 12.78 -24.97 -6.33
N LEU A 88 11.68 -24.21 -6.31
CA LEU A 88 10.72 -24.18 -7.42
C LEU A 88 11.35 -23.48 -8.63
N GLU A 89 12.03 -24.25 -9.47
CA GLU A 89 12.43 -23.79 -10.80
C GLU A 89 11.17 -23.43 -11.60
N LEU A 90 11.01 -22.13 -11.90
CA LEU A 90 9.88 -21.66 -12.70
C LEU A 90 9.91 -22.35 -14.07
N GLN A 91 8.89 -23.15 -14.35
CA GLN A 91 8.75 -23.86 -15.62
C GLN A 91 8.87 -22.89 -16.79
N GLN A 92 9.57 -23.30 -17.85
CA GLN A 92 9.93 -22.42 -18.98
C GLN A 92 8.71 -21.78 -19.65
N HIS A 93 7.57 -22.46 -19.68
CA HIS A 93 6.32 -21.95 -20.26
C HIS A 93 5.60 -20.90 -19.40
N LEU A 94 5.94 -20.81 -18.11
CA LEU A 94 5.43 -19.78 -17.19
C LEU A 94 6.35 -18.55 -17.13
N ARG A 95 7.55 -18.63 -17.70
CA ARG A 95 8.47 -17.50 -17.81
C ARG A 95 7.85 -16.49 -18.78
N THR A 96 7.50 -15.31 -18.27
CA THR A 96 7.08 -14.20 -19.12
C THR A 96 8.25 -13.79 -19.99
N HIS A 97 8.10 -13.94 -21.31
CA HIS A 97 9.07 -13.40 -22.24
C HIS A 97 9.05 -11.88 -22.08
N LEU A 98 10.23 -11.25 -21.92
CA LEU A 98 10.32 -9.80 -21.96
C LEU A 98 9.69 -9.34 -23.27
N PRO A 99 8.74 -8.39 -23.24
CA PRO A 99 8.18 -7.82 -24.45
C PRO A 99 9.34 -7.27 -25.28
N THR A 100 9.46 -7.73 -26.52
CA THR A 100 10.43 -7.17 -27.46
C THR A 100 10.21 -5.65 -27.48
N PRO A 101 11.28 -4.82 -27.36
CA PRO A 101 11.12 -3.38 -27.35
C PRO A 101 10.30 -2.92 -28.58
N PRO A 102 9.31 -2.03 -28.41
CA PRO A 102 8.40 -1.63 -29.47
C PRO A 102 9.11 -1.03 -30.69
N GLU A 103 10.29 -0.48 -30.47
CA GLU A 103 11.17 0.08 -31.50
C GLU A 103 11.56 -0.93 -32.60
N THR A 104 11.58 -2.24 -32.29
CA THR A 104 11.91 -3.27 -33.29
C THR A 104 10.81 -3.54 -34.31
N TYR A 105 9.54 -3.29 -33.97
CA TYR A 105 8.41 -3.59 -34.87
C TYR A 105 7.60 -2.35 -35.28
N ILE A 106 7.71 -1.21 -34.58
CA ILE A 106 7.05 0.03 -34.96
C ILE A 106 7.96 0.82 -35.92
N LYS A 107 7.72 0.65 -37.23
CA LYS A 107 8.36 1.47 -38.26
C LYS A 107 7.59 2.79 -38.41
N VAL A 108 8.09 3.86 -37.81
CA VAL A 108 7.50 5.21 -37.97
C VAL A 108 7.97 5.81 -39.30
N THR A 109 7.07 5.93 -40.27
CA THR A 109 7.32 6.67 -41.51
C THR A 109 7.16 8.18 -41.30
N PRO A 110 7.87 9.03 -42.07
CA PRO A 110 7.72 10.48 -41.95
C PRO A 110 6.29 10.93 -42.28
N SER A 111 5.86 12.01 -41.64
CA SER A 111 4.53 12.59 -41.89
C SER A 111 4.41 13.16 -43.31
N PRO A 112 3.19 13.18 -43.89
CA PRO A 112 2.96 13.80 -45.19
C PRO A 112 3.17 15.32 -45.11
N PRO A 113 3.30 16.02 -46.26
CA PRO A 113 3.47 17.47 -46.28
C PRO A 113 2.22 18.19 -45.78
N VAL A 114 2.40 19.20 -44.94
CA VAL A 114 1.31 19.99 -44.35
C VAL A 114 0.60 20.81 -45.43
N PRO A 115 -0.75 20.78 -45.51
CA PRO A 115 -1.49 21.56 -46.48
C PRO A 115 -1.42 23.07 -46.18
N GLN A 116 -1.45 23.90 -47.23
CA GLN A 116 -1.38 25.35 -47.10
C GLN A 116 -2.69 25.99 -46.62
N THR A 117 -3.83 25.32 -46.81
CA THR A 117 -5.15 25.85 -46.47
C THR A 117 -5.70 25.18 -45.21
N THR A 118 -6.41 25.97 -44.40
CA THR A 118 -7.05 25.49 -43.15
C THR A 118 -8.14 24.47 -43.42
N GLN A 119 -8.86 24.59 -44.54
CA GLN A 119 -9.87 23.61 -44.94
C GLN A 119 -9.25 22.26 -45.29
N ALA A 120 -8.12 22.27 -46.01
CA ALA A 120 -7.41 21.05 -46.35
C ALA A 120 -6.73 20.39 -45.14
N PHE A 121 -6.63 21.09 -44.00
CA PHE A 121 -6.14 20.53 -42.75
C PHE A 121 -7.11 19.53 -42.12
N ILE A 122 -8.39 19.54 -42.50
CA ILE A 122 -9.37 18.58 -41.99
C ILE A 122 -9.15 17.24 -42.71
N GLY A 123 -8.76 16.20 -41.96
CA GLY A 123 -8.63 14.84 -42.48
C GLY A 123 -7.40 14.57 -43.38
N TRP A 124 -6.46 15.52 -43.52
CA TRP A 124 -5.32 15.40 -44.45
C TRP A 124 -4.44 14.17 -44.22
N ARG A 125 -4.18 13.81 -42.96
CA ARG A 125 -3.42 12.61 -42.60
C ARG A 125 -4.17 11.33 -42.97
N SER A 126 -5.48 11.32 -42.76
CA SER A 126 -6.36 10.19 -43.02
C SER A 126 -6.68 10.00 -44.51
N ALA A 127 -6.43 11.01 -45.33
CA ALA A 127 -6.60 10.95 -46.78
C ALA A 127 -5.45 10.21 -47.49
N VAL A 128 -4.31 9.99 -46.82
CA VAL A 128 -3.18 9.22 -47.36
C VAL A 128 -3.48 7.73 -47.20
N PRO A 129 -3.52 6.94 -48.29
CA PRO A 129 -3.88 5.51 -48.22
C PRO A 129 -2.99 4.71 -47.25
N GLU A 130 -1.71 5.07 -47.15
CA GLU A 130 -0.73 4.43 -46.25
C GLU A 130 -0.93 4.77 -44.77
N MET A 131 -1.69 5.83 -44.46
CA MET A 131 -1.95 6.32 -43.09
C MET A 131 -3.45 6.30 -42.74
N GLN A 132 -4.24 5.59 -43.53
CA GLN A 132 -5.67 5.43 -43.27
C GLN A 132 -5.87 4.50 -42.05
N LEU A 133 -6.16 5.10 -40.89
CA LEU A 133 -6.48 4.37 -39.65
C LEU A 133 -7.86 3.70 -39.67
N ASP A 134 -8.68 3.98 -40.69
CA ASP A 134 -10.02 3.44 -40.82
C ASP A 134 -9.97 2.02 -41.41
N GLN A 135 -9.94 1.03 -40.51
CA GLN A 135 -9.94 -0.40 -40.83
C GLN A 135 -11.23 -0.85 -41.56
N PHE A 136 -12.34 -0.12 -41.38
CA PHE A 136 -13.66 -0.54 -41.84
C PHE A 136 -14.18 0.28 -43.03
N GLY A 137 -13.50 1.37 -43.35
CA GLY A 137 -13.84 2.26 -44.47
C GLY A 137 -15.17 2.98 -44.29
N GLN A 138 -15.54 3.80 -45.27
CA GLN A 138 -16.81 4.51 -45.23
C GLN A 138 -17.99 3.55 -45.40
N VAL A 139 -18.69 3.25 -44.30
CA VAL A 139 -19.96 2.52 -44.33
C VAL A 139 -21.08 3.47 -44.73
N ASN A 140 -21.14 3.82 -46.02
CA ASN A 140 -22.21 4.61 -46.60
C ASN A 140 -23.44 3.73 -46.92
N ARG A 141 -23.90 2.93 -45.95
CA ARG A 141 -25.15 2.18 -46.06
C ARG A 141 -26.23 2.98 -45.31
N GLY A 142 -27.18 3.55 -46.04
CA GLY A 142 -28.37 4.14 -45.44
C GLY A 142 -29.06 3.12 -44.52
N LYS A 143 -29.59 3.57 -43.38
CA LYS A 143 -30.32 2.72 -42.43
C LYS A 143 -31.42 1.97 -43.19
N LYS A 144 -31.34 0.65 -43.25
CA LYS A 144 -32.45 -0.18 -43.75
C LYS A 144 -33.60 -0.05 -42.75
N SER A 145 -34.85 -0.14 -43.21
CA SER A 145 -35.97 -0.24 -42.26
C SER A 145 -35.79 -1.50 -41.41
N PHE A 146 -36.01 -1.38 -40.10
CA PHE A 146 -35.88 -2.50 -39.14
C PHE A 146 -36.66 -3.74 -39.58
N LEU A 147 -37.84 -3.54 -40.19
CA LEU A 147 -38.65 -4.61 -40.78
C LEU A 147 -37.94 -5.36 -41.92
N LYS A 148 -37.17 -4.65 -42.77
CA LYS A 148 -36.39 -5.25 -43.86
C LYS A 148 -35.17 -6.01 -43.34
N GLU A 149 -34.62 -5.61 -42.20
CA GLU A 149 -33.53 -6.33 -41.54
C GLU A 149 -34.01 -7.63 -40.89
N LEU A 150 -35.22 -7.63 -40.33
CA LEU A 150 -35.89 -8.82 -39.79
C LEU A 150 -36.51 -9.73 -40.87
N GLY A 151 -36.59 -9.26 -42.12
CA GLY A 151 -37.25 -10.00 -43.22
C GLY A 151 -38.77 -10.09 -43.07
N TRP A 152 -39.38 -9.19 -42.29
CA TRP A 152 -40.82 -9.23 -42.00
C TRP A 152 -41.61 -8.43 -43.03
N SER A 153 -42.81 -8.92 -43.35
CA SER A 153 -43.74 -8.17 -44.19
C SER A 153 -44.24 -6.95 -43.43
N ILE A 154 -44.50 -5.85 -44.15
CA ILE A 154 -44.96 -4.60 -43.53
C ILE A 154 -46.30 -4.74 -42.82
N ASP A 155 -47.08 -5.77 -43.18
CA ASP A 155 -48.38 -6.09 -42.62
C ASP A 155 -48.34 -6.81 -41.27
N SER A 156 -47.15 -7.19 -40.78
CA SER A 156 -46.98 -7.98 -39.53
C SER A 156 -47.26 -7.18 -38.24
N CYS A 157 -47.56 -5.89 -38.33
CA CYS A 157 -47.82 -5.00 -37.18
C CYS A 157 -49.30 -4.59 -37.03
N ARG A 158 -50.22 -5.34 -37.65
CA ARG A 158 -51.65 -5.03 -37.65
C ARG A 158 -52.43 -5.76 -36.56
#